data_AF-A0A929CDI7-F1
#
_entry.id   AF-A0A929CDI7-F1
#
_cell.length_a   1.000
_cell.length_b   1.000
_cell.length_c   1.000
_cell.angle_alpha   90.00
_cell.angle_beta   90.00
_cell.angle_gamma   90.00
#
_symmetry.space_group_name_H-M   'P 1'
#
loop_
_entity.id
_entity.type
_entity.pdbx_description
1 polymer ?
#
loop_
_entity_poly.entity_id
_entity_poly.type
_entity_poly.pdbx_seq_one_letter_code
_entity_poly.pdbx_strand_id
1 'polypeptide(L)'
;MKPDLVKVLVAFIAFLSAFPLAAQIPTDQDCMGAIPVCEGYYYQPNTYLGSGNYPNEIPSGGSGCPNNCMLDGEKNCVWYYVTVQSDGLMGFEVTPNNLGNDYDWVVYDLTDA
;
A
#
# COMPACT_ATOMS: atom_id res chain seq x y z
N MET A 1 8.21 43.88 -14.15
CA MET A 1 8.43 43.35 -12.77
C MET A 1 9.64 44.06 -12.19
N LYS A 2 9.62 44.53 -10.94
CA LYS A 2 10.77 45.25 -10.35
C LYS A 2 11.99 44.30 -10.29
N PRO A 3 13.19 44.74 -10.69
CA PRO A 3 14.38 43.88 -10.73
C PRO A 3 14.73 43.28 -9.35
N ASP A 4 14.37 43.97 -8.27
CA ASP A 4 14.54 43.47 -6.90
C ASP A 4 13.62 42.28 -6.59
N LEU A 5 12.41 42.25 -7.16
CA LEU A 5 11.48 41.15 -6.98
C LEU A 5 11.98 39.88 -7.70
N VAL A 6 12.63 40.03 -8.85
CA VAL A 6 13.22 38.90 -9.60
C VAL A 6 14.36 38.27 -8.79
N LYS A 7 15.23 39.08 -8.17
CA LYS A 7 16.34 38.58 -7.35
C LYS A 7 15.86 37.82 -6.12
N VAL A 8 14.83 38.33 -5.44
CA VAL A 8 14.22 37.64 -4.28
C VAL A 8 13.61 36.31 -4.70
N LEU A 9 12.93 36.26 -5.85
CA LEU A 9 12.33 35.03 -6.36
C LEU A 9 13.39 33.97 -6.71
N VAL A 10 14.48 34.38 -7.37
CA VAL A 10 15.60 33.49 -7.73
C VAL A 10 16.29 32.95 -6.48
N ALA A 11 16.53 33.80 -5.47
CA ALA A 11 17.12 33.37 -4.20
C ALA A 11 16.21 32.38 -3.45
N PHE A 12 14.89 32.59 -3.48
CA PHE A 12 13.92 31.69 -2.86
C PHE A 12 13.84 30.33 -3.56
N ILE A 13 13.81 30.30 -4.90
CA ILE A 13 13.83 29.04 -5.67
C ILE A 13 15.14 28.28 -5.43
N ALA A 14 16.28 28.98 -5.44
CA ALA A 14 17.59 28.37 -5.17
C ALA A 14 17.64 27.76 -3.75
N PHE A 15 17.07 28.45 -2.75
CA PHE A 15 16.96 27.95 -1.39
C PHE A 15 16.05 26.72 -1.28
N LEU A 16 14.91 26.71 -1.97
CA LEU A 16 14.01 25.55 -2.01
C LEU A 16 14.65 24.33 -2.69
N SER A 17 15.46 24.54 -3.73
CA SER A 17 16.17 23.46 -4.43
C SER A 17 17.37 22.88 -3.66
N ALA A 18 17.79 23.51 -2.56
CA ALA A 18 18.94 23.06 -1.76
C ALA A 18 18.60 21.90 -0.80
N PHE A 19 17.31 21.56 -0.65
CA PHE A 19 16.87 20.46 0.20
C PHE A 19 16.41 19.29 -0.67
N PRO A 20 16.96 18.08 -0.51
CA PRO A 20 16.44 16.91 -1.18
C PRO A 20 15.01 16.64 -0.69
N LEU A 21 14.06 16.59 -1.63
CA LEU A 21 12.72 16.08 -1.36
C LEU A 21 12.84 14.56 -1.23
N ALA A 22 12.66 14.04 -0.02
CA ALA A 22 12.51 12.61 0.19
C ALA A 22 11.03 12.25 0.03
N ALA A 23 10.73 11.34 -0.90
CA ALA A 23 9.45 10.64 -0.89
C ALA A 23 9.46 9.61 0.25
N GLN A 24 8.27 9.22 0.71
CA GLN A 24 8.12 8.13 1.65
C GLN A 24 8.60 6.83 0.98
N ILE A 25 9.15 5.88 1.75
CA ILE A 25 9.57 4.59 1.20
C ILE A 25 8.43 3.60 1.47
N PRO A 26 7.86 2.94 0.47
CA PRO A 26 6.86 1.89 0.70
C PRO A 26 7.40 0.80 1.63
N THR A 27 6.55 0.32 2.50
CA THR A 27 6.74 -0.80 3.41
C THR A 27 5.83 -1.94 2.98
N ASP A 28 5.93 -3.11 3.63
CA ASP A 28 5.00 -4.22 3.38
C ASP A 28 3.53 -3.86 3.68
N GLN A 29 3.27 -2.76 4.39
CA GLN A 29 1.93 -2.22 4.65
C GLN A 29 1.43 -1.28 3.54
N ASP A 30 2.21 -1.09 2.48
CA ASP A 30 1.88 -0.24 1.35
C ASP A 30 1.79 -1.07 0.06
N CYS A 31 0.86 -0.77 -0.84
CA CYS A 31 0.66 -1.52 -2.09
C CYS A 31 1.93 -1.61 -2.93
N MET A 32 2.69 -0.51 -3.04
CA MET A 32 3.98 -0.49 -3.77
C MET A 32 5.10 -1.28 -3.06
N GLY A 33 4.92 -1.65 -1.80
CA GLY A 33 5.85 -2.47 -1.02
C GLY A 33 5.38 -3.92 -0.85
N ALA A 34 4.37 -4.36 -1.62
CA ALA A 34 3.78 -5.67 -1.49
C ALA A 34 4.82 -6.81 -1.59
N ILE A 35 4.65 -7.81 -0.72
CA ILE A 35 5.54 -8.97 -0.64
C ILE A 35 5.23 -9.93 -1.81
N PRO A 36 6.24 -10.34 -2.60
CA PRO A 36 6.06 -11.36 -3.62
C PRO A 36 5.81 -12.73 -3.00
N VAL A 37 4.71 -13.38 -3.39
CA VAL A 37 4.47 -14.79 -3.07
C VAL A 37 4.73 -15.62 -4.32
N CYS A 38 5.92 -16.22 -4.37
CA CYS A 38 6.40 -17.00 -5.54
C CYS A 38 6.05 -18.49 -5.47
N GLU A 39 5.60 -18.96 -4.31
CA GLU A 39 5.30 -20.36 -4.02
C GLU A 39 3.83 -20.51 -3.59
N GLY A 40 3.35 -21.74 -3.42
CA GLY A 40 1.99 -21.99 -2.89
C GLY A 40 1.79 -21.66 -1.42
N TYR A 41 2.79 -21.06 -0.75
CA TYR A 41 2.77 -20.74 0.68
C TYR A 41 3.69 -19.57 1.00
N TYR A 42 3.29 -18.76 1.98
CA TYR A 42 4.13 -17.73 2.59
C TYR A 42 3.97 -17.75 4.11
N TYR A 43 5.07 -17.81 4.85
CA TYR A 43 5.06 -17.67 6.30
C TYR A 43 5.26 -16.20 6.69
N GLN A 44 4.26 -15.60 7.32
CA GLN A 44 4.32 -14.25 7.84
C GLN A 44 4.63 -14.26 9.36
N PRO A 45 5.87 -13.97 9.79
CA PRO A 45 6.21 -13.93 11.21
C PRO A 45 5.70 -12.66 11.91
N ASN A 46 5.38 -11.60 11.18
CA ASN A 46 5.07 -10.30 11.74
C ASN A 46 3.57 -10.00 11.67
N THR A 47 3.05 -9.41 12.74
CA THR A 47 1.76 -8.69 12.69
C THR A 47 2.05 -7.21 12.55
N TYR A 48 1.30 -6.55 11.67
CA TYR A 48 1.49 -5.13 11.38
C TYR A 48 0.56 -4.27 12.24
N LEU A 49 0.90 -3.00 12.36
CA LEU A 49 0.11 -2.00 13.08
C LEU A 49 0.05 -0.73 12.22
N GLY A 50 -1.17 -0.26 11.95
CA GLY A 50 -1.41 0.91 11.11
C GLY A 50 -1.64 0.57 9.63
N SER A 51 -1.33 1.52 8.75
CA SER A 51 -1.65 1.50 7.32
C SER A 51 -0.44 1.88 6.45
N GLY A 52 0.77 1.59 6.94
CA GLY A 52 2.00 1.97 6.24
C GLY A 52 2.25 3.48 6.13
N ASN A 53 3.08 3.83 5.14
CA ASN A 53 3.46 5.20 4.82
C ASN A 53 2.51 5.86 3.79
N TYR A 54 1.70 5.06 3.09
CA TYR A 54 0.77 5.47 2.05
C TYR A 54 -0.65 5.09 2.46
N PRO A 55 -1.29 5.85 3.37
CA PRO A 55 -2.61 5.49 3.87
C PRO A 55 -3.70 5.71 2.82
N ASN A 56 -4.83 5.03 3.03
CA ASN A 56 -6.05 5.13 2.21
C ASN A 56 -5.92 4.43 0.85
N GLU A 57 -5.10 3.39 0.77
CA GLU A 57 -5.04 2.51 -0.41
C GLU A 57 -6.29 1.61 -0.49
N ILE A 58 -6.88 1.28 0.66
CA ILE A 58 -8.17 0.57 0.77
C ILE A 58 -9.26 1.57 1.19
N PRO A 59 -10.27 1.84 0.35
CA PRO A 59 -11.35 2.74 0.71
C PRO A 59 -12.20 2.18 1.86
N SER A 60 -12.59 3.03 2.81
CA SER A 60 -13.54 2.67 3.88
C SER A 60 -14.99 2.81 3.43
N GLY A 61 -15.93 2.22 4.19
CA GLY A 61 -17.36 2.35 3.93
C GLY A 61 -17.88 1.46 2.79
N GLY A 62 -17.16 0.39 2.46
CA GLY A 62 -17.56 -0.57 1.44
C GLY A 62 -18.93 -1.19 1.73
N SER A 63 -19.94 -0.86 0.92
CA SER A 63 -21.27 -1.47 0.96
C SER A 63 -21.32 -2.80 0.22
N GLY A 64 -20.30 -3.65 0.39
CA GLY A 64 -20.12 -4.89 -0.36
C GLY A 64 -19.74 -4.67 -1.83
N CYS A 65 -19.81 -5.74 -2.63
CA CYS A 65 -19.55 -5.69 -4.07
C CYS A 65 -20.52 -4.72 -4.78
N PRO A 66 -20.03 -3.86 -5.71
CA PRO A 66 -18.71 -3.89 -6.35
C PRO A 66 -17.65 -2.98 -5.70
N ASN A 67 -17.87 -2.40 -4.52
CA ASN A 67 -16.88 -1.54 -3.86
C ASN A 67 -15.78 -2.39 -3.21
N ASN A 68 -15.88 -2.66 -1.92
CA ASN A 68 -15.08 -3.63 -1.22
C ASN A 68 -15.88 -4.13 -0.01
N CYS A 69 -15.46 -5.24 0.59
CA CYS A 69 -16.03 -5.75 1.84
C CYS A 69 -15.27 -5.23 3.08
N MET A 70 -14.32 -4.32 2.89
CA MET A 70 -13.45 -3.77 3.93
C MET A 70 -14.13 -2.54 4.55
N LEU A 71 -15.12 -2.76 5.41
CA LEU A 71 -15.92 -1.69 6.04
C LEU A 71 -15.06 -0.61 6.71
N ASP A 72 -14.03 -1.09 7.39
CA ASP A 72 -13.10 -0.29 8.18
C ASP A 72 -11.91 0.27 7.37
N GLY A 73 -11.83 -0.07 6.08
CA GLY A 73 -10.70 0.27 5.21
C GLY A 73 -9.41 -0.41 5.66
N GLU A 74 -8.31 0.32 5.54
CA GLU A 74 -6.97 -0.15 5.85
C GLU A 74 -6.68 -0.12 7.37
N LYS A 75 -6.58 -1.29 8.00
CA LYS A 75 -6.20 -1.45 9.41
C LYS A 75 -5.24 -2.62 9.59
N ASN A 76 -4.04 -2.34 10.10
CA ASN A 76 -3.02 -3.33 10.41
C ASN A 76 -2.73 -4.24 9.20
N CYS A 77 -2.66 -3.63 8.01
CA CYS A 77 -2.62 -4.32 6.74
C CYS A 77 -1.22 -4.87 6.41
N VAL A 78 -1.19 -5.81 5.48
CA VAL A 78 0.02 -6.22 4.77
C VAL A 78 -0.39 -6.55 3.34
N TRP A 79 0.43 -6.16 2.38
CA TRP A 79 0.17 -6.37 0.97
C TRP A 79 0.99 -7.54 0.44
N TYR A 80 0.34 -8.36 -0.38
CA TYR A 80 0.96 -9.45 -1.10
C TYR A 80 0.61 -9.30 -2.58
N TYR A 81 1.52 -9.74 -3.45
CA TYR A 81 1.19 -9.92 -4.87
C TYR A 81 1.56 -11.32 -5.33
N VAL A 82 0.73 -11.85 -6.23
CA VAL A 82 0.88 -13.16 -6.84
C VAL A 82 0.82 -12.98 -8.34
N THR A 83 1.79 -13.53 -9.06
CA THR A 83 1.78 -13.53 -10.53
C THR A 83 1.16 -14.83 -11.03
N VAL A 84 -0.06 -14.76 -11.56
CA VAL A 84 -0.76 -15.92 -12.14
C VAL A 84 0.02 -16.44 -13.36
N GLN A 85 0.45 -17.70 -13.31
CA GLN A 85 1.24 -18.33 -14.39
C GLN A 85 0.37 -19.11 -15.40
N SER A 86 -0.81 -19.58 -14.97
CA SER A 86 -1.74 -20.37 -15.79
C SER A 86 -3.17 -20.08 -15.37
N ASP A 87 -4.12 -20.25 -16.30
CA ASP A 87 -5.55 -20.12 -16.01
C ASP A 87 -6.03 -21.22 -15.03
N GLY A 88 -6.99 -20.86 -14.17
CA GLY A 88 -7.52 -21.79 -13.18
C GLY A 88 -8.24 -21.09 -12.03
N LEU A 89 -8.65 -21.89 -11.04
CA LEU A 89 -9.21 -21.39 -9.78
C LEU A 89 -8.08 -21.05 -8.83
N MET A 90 -8.13 -19.84 -8.26
CA MET A 90 -7.26 -19.40 -7.19
C MET A 90 -8.05 -19.36 -5.88
N GLY A 91 -7.53 -20.02 -4.85
CA GLY A 91 -7.99 -19.89 -3.48
C GLY A 91 -6.79 -19.63 -2.58
N PHE A 92 -7.01 -18.97 -1.47
CA PHE A 92 -6.01 -18.79 -0.44
C PHE A 92 -6.64 -19.16 0.91
N GLU A 93 -5.79 -19.66 1.79
CA GLU A 93 -6.13 -20.03 3.16
C GLU A 93 -5.19 -19.24 4.07
N VAL A 94 -5.75 -18.47 4.99
CA VAL A 94 -4.98 -17.74 6.00
C VAL A 94 -5.07 -18.52 7.30
N THR A 95 -3.92 -18.97 7.81
CA THR A 95 -3.82 -19.57 9.15
C THR A 95 -3.16 -18.57 10.09
N PRO A 96 -3.93 -17.97 11.02
CA PRO A 96 -3.39 -17.05 12.02
C PRO A 96 -2.39 -17.75 12.95
N ASN A 97 -1.31 -17.07 13.34
CA ASN A 97 -0.40 -17.56 14.39
C ASN A 97 -1.12 -17.76 15.73
N ASN A 98 -2.14 -16.93 16.01
CA ASN A 98 -3.08 -17.11 17.09
C ASN A 98 -4.48 -17.29 16.51
N LEU A 99 -5.07 -18.47 16.70
CA LEU A 99 -6.38 -18.85 16.14
C LEU A 99 -7.56 -18.00 16.64
N GLY A 100 -7.37 -17.17 17.67
CA GLY A 100 -8.35 -16.17 18.10
C GLY A 100 -8.28 -14.84 17.34
N ASN A 101 -7.31 -14.66 16.44
CA ASN A 101 -7.23 -13.48 15.58
C ASN A 101 -8.02 -13.69 14.29
N ASP A 102 -8.76 -12.67 13.93
CA ASP A 102 -9.54 -12.60 12.70
C ASP A 102 -8.80 -11.72 11.70
N TYR A 103 -8.60 -12.25 10.49
CA TYR A 103 -7.92 -11.55 9.41
C TYR A 103 -8.84 -11.53 8.19
N ASP A 104 -9.26 -10.32 7.84
CA ASP A 104 -9.98 -10.06 6.60
C ASP A 104 -9.00 -9.95 5.42
N TRP A 105 -9.49 -10.26 4.23
CA TRP A 105 -8.71 -10.16 3.00
C TRP A 105 -9.57 -9.57 1.87
N VAL A 106 -8.89 -8.94 0.93
CA VAL A 106 -9.46 -8.46 -0.34
C VAL A 106 -8.44 -8.71 -1.44
N VAL A 107 -8.93 -9.06 -2.62
CA VAL A 107 -8.09 -9.30 -3.80
C VAL A 107 -8.39 -8.24 -4.85
N TYR A 108 -7.34 -7.65 -5.39
CA TYR A 108 -7.40 -6.71 -6.50
C TYR A 108 -6.76 -7.33 -7.74
N ASP A 109 -7.40 -7.18 -8.89
CA ASP A 109 -6.80 -7.52 -10.17
C ASP A 109 -5.90 -6.35 -10.61
N LEU A 110 -4.60 -6.62 -10.72
CA LEU A 110 -3.57 -5.67 -11.11
C LEU A 110 -3.03 -5.92 -12.52
N THR A 111 -3.73 -6.73 -13.34
CA THR A 111 -3.26 -7.10 -14.69
C THR A 111 -3.00 -5.88 -15.59
N ASP A 112 -3.83 -4.84 -15.45
CA ASP A 112 -3.78 -3.61 -16.25
C ASP A 112 -3.51 -2.34 -15.40
N ALA A 113 -2.94 -2.50 -14.21
CA ALA A 113 -2.68 -1.39 -13.27
C ALA A 113 -1.50 -0.49 -13.69
#